data_AF-A0A8J6W1A3-F1
#
_entry.id   AF-A0A8J6W1A3-F1
#
_cell.length_a   1.000
_cell.length_b   1.000
_cell.length_c   1.000
_cell.angle_alpha   90.00
_cell.angle_beta   90.00
_cell.angle_gamma   90.00
#
_symmetry.space_group_name_H-M   'P 1'
#
loop_
_entity.id
_entity.type
_entity.pdbx_description
1 polymer ?
#
loop_
_entity_poly.entity_id
_entity_poly.type
_entity_poly.pdbx_seq_one_letter_code
_entity_poly.pdbx_strand_id
1 'polypeptide(L)'
;MVYGEDEGRFGLYGTFNEQAYLSRYPDVANAVAAGFFSSGFSHFEQFGFDEGRFEALYNEQYYLQKYPDVANAVTAGFFSSGLQHYLNHGLGENRSGGTFFNEGFYLRDNPDVANAVEAGFFSSGLAHFAEYGEEEGRSGTSFDEYLYRSANPDVNNAIQAGAFSSGEDHYRIFGQFEPQRTGFFTGTDGNDTIVSFGATSDLLGVSRESGTGIVQSLGIGEIDYLIGSSETDIYNLGISDSLGTAQLYVGFGNDDYAFIRSFDIETDYIRLTGSLDEYTQEVVNGSLTISNTSGDLMGVVEGYAQTLSSVFQSDSPGTFLLG
;
A
#
# COMPACT_ATOMS: atom_id res chain seq x y z
N MET A 1 -31.55 -2.22 23.59
CA MET A 1 -30.44 -2.22 24.58
C MET A 1 -29.40 -3.14 24.00
N VAL A 2 -28.60 -2.57 23.11
CA VAL A 2 -27.53 -3.25 22.37
C VAL A 2 -26.31 -3.14 23.27
N TYR A 3 -25.75 -4.28 23.69
CA TYR A 3 -24.46 -4.30 24.37
C TYR A 3 -23.39 -4.02 23.29
N GLY A 4 -22.62 -2.94 23.45
CA GLY A 4 -21.50 -2.62 22.55
C GLY A 4 -21.34 -1.14 22.14
N GLU A 5 -22.35 -0.28 22.37
CA GLU A 5 -22.33 1.14 21.98
C GLU A 5 -21.30 2.00 22.74
N ASP A 6 -20.68 1.49 23.81
CA ASP A 6 -19.71 2.21 24.66
C ASP A 6 -18.23 1.79 24.44
N GLU A 7 -17.91 0.87 23.51
CA GLU A 7 -16.54 0.30 23.38
C GLU A 7 -15.91 0.28 21.97
N GLY A 8 -16.48 0.97 20.97
CA GLY A 8 -15.80 1.22 19.67
C GLY A 8 -15.49 -0.01 18.82
N ARG A 9 -16.44 -0.95 18.66
CA ARG A 9 -16.23 -2.25 18.00
C ARG A 9 -17.05 -2.47 16.73
N PHE A 10 -16.91 -1.59 15.76
CA PHE A 10 -17.26 -1.88 14.37
C PHE A 10 -15.96 -1.92 13.57
N GLY A 11 -15.74 -2.90 12.69
CA GLY A 11 -14.64 -2.79 11.71
C GLY A 11 -13.67 -3.94 11.51
N LEU A 12 -14.12 -5.18 11.45
CA LEU A 12 -13.20 -6.29 11.16
C LEU A 12 -13.46 -6.91 9.75
N TYR A 13 -14.42 -6.36 8.99
CA TYR A 13 -15.06 -7.02 7.84
C TYR A 13 -14.13 -7.25 6.62
N GLY A 14 -13.05 -6.47 6.44
CA GLY A 14 -12.14 -6.60 5.28
C GLY A 14 -10.84 -7.41 5.50
N THR A 15 -10.54 -7.81 6.74
CA THR A 15 -9.22 -8.38 7.10
C THR A 15 -9.30 -9.75 7.75
N PHE A 16 -10.49 -10.17 8.19
CA PHE A 16 -10.67 -11.38 8.97
C PHE A 16 -10.67 -12.67 8.14
N ASN A 17 -9.70 -13.55 8.40
CA ASN A 17 -9.67 -14.89 7.81
C ASN A 17 -10.61 -15.86 8.55
N GLU A 18 -11.89 -15.90 8.12
CA GLU A 18 -12.95 -16.76 8.67
C GLU A 18 -12.55 -18.23 8.74
N GLN A 19 -11.97 -18.78 7.68
CA GLN A 19 -11.64 -20.21 7.61
C GLN A 19 -10.49 -20.57 8.57
N ALA A 20 -9.47 -19.71 8.66
CA ALA A 20 -8.39 -19.87 9.62
C ALA A 20 -8.90 -19.77 11.06
N TYR A 21 -9.78 -18.81 11.32
CA TYR A 21 -10.35 -18.58 12.64
C TYR A 21 -11.22 -19.76 13.10
N LEU A 22 -12.14 -20.25 12.28
CA LEU A 22 -13.00 -21.40 12.62
C LEU A 22 -12.22 -22.72 12.72
N SER A 23 -11.20 -22.91 11.89
CA SER A 23 -10.33 -24.10 11.99
C SER A 23 -9.51 -24.10 13.28
N ARG A 24 -9.13 -22.91 13.75
CA ARG A 24 -8.30 -22.72 14.96
C ARG A 24 -9.11 -22.78 16.25
N TYR A 25 -10.37 -22.35 16.18
CA TYR A 25 -11.29 -22.25 17.32
C TYR A 25 -12.54 -23.14 17.10
N PRO A 26 -12.43 -24.46 17.33
CA PRO A 26 -13.53 -25.40 17.11
C PRO A 26 -14.75 -25.14 17.99
N ASP A 27 -14.56 -24.54 19.17
CA ASP A 27 -15.62 -24.02 20.03
C ASP A 27 -16.49 -23.00 19.28
N VAL A 28 -15.85 -22.08 18.56
CA VAL A 28 -16.53 -21.07 17.74
C VAL A 28 -17.16 -21.70 16.51
N ALA A 29 -16.46 -22.60 15.81
CA ALA A 29 -17.01 -23.31 14.67
C ALA A 29 -18.31 -24.07 15.01
N ASN A 30 -18.34 -24.71 16.18
CA ASN A 30 -19.54 -25.38 16.67
C ASN A 30 -20.65 -24.39 17.04
N ALA A 31 -20.31 -23.24 17.63
CA ALA A 31 -21.28 -22.20 17.97
C ALA A 31 -21.90 -21.55 16.72
N VAL A 32 -21.12 -21.36 15.66
CA VAL A 32 -21.57 -20.90 14.34
C VAL A 32 -22.45 -21.95 13.67
N ALA A 33 -22.03 -23.22 13.65
CA ALA A 33 -22.81 -24.32 13.08
C ALA A 33 -24.16 -24.54 13.79
N ALA A 34 -24.23 -24.23 15.09
CA ALA A 34 -25.45 -24.28 15.89
C ALA A 34 -26.31 -23.00 15.80
N GLY A 35 -25.86 -22.00 15.05
CA GLY A 35 -26.59 -20.75 14.79
C GLY A 35 -26.55 -19.74 15.93
N PHE A 36 -25.67 -19.90 16.92
CA PHE A 36 -25.47 -18.90 17.99
C PHE A 36 -24.74 -17.65 17.49
N PHE A 37 -23.94 -17.81 16.44
CA PHE A 37 -23.25 -16.72 15.72
C PHE A 37 -23.51 -16.89 14.23
N SER A 38 -23.63 -15.77 13.51
CA SER A 38 -23.81 -15.79 12.05
C SER A 38 -22.54 -16.19 11.29
N SER A 39 -21.37 -16.05 11.92
CA SER A 39 -20.04 -16.36 11.39
C SER A 39 -19.01 -16.39 12.53
N GLY A 40 -17.82 -16.96 12.27
CA GLY A 40 -16.67 -16.85 13.16
C GLY A 40 -16.24 -15.41 13.39
N PHE A 41 -16.42 -14.59 12.36
CA PHE A 41 -16.31 -13.15 12.41
C PHE A 41 -17.23 -12.50 13.46
N SER A 42 -18.52 -12.86 13.44
CA SER A 42 -19.50 -12.37 14.43
C SER A 42 -19.14 -12.77 15.87
N HIS A 43 -18.51 -13.93 16.06
CA HIS A 43 -17.94 -14.31 17.35
C HIS A 43 -16.69 -13.48 17.69
N PHE A 44 -15.81 -13.24 16.72
CA PHE A 44 -14.59 -12.44 16.93
C PHE A 44 -14.90 -11.02 17.36
N GLU A 45 -15.85 -10.35 16.72
CA GLU A 45 -16.33 -9.01 17.10
C GLU A 45 -16.89 -8.98 18.52
N GLN A 46 -17.74 -9.96 18.87
CA GLN A 46 -18.42 -9.98 20.16
C GLN A 46 -17.54 -10.46 21.33
N PHE A 47 -16.60 -11.36 21.06
CA PHE A 47 -15.85 -12.07 22.11
C PHE A 47 -14.37 -12.26 21.76
N GLY A 48 -14.07 -12.66 20.53
CA GLY A 48 -12.71 -13.07 20.18
C GLY A 48 -11.63 -11.99 20.27
N PHE A 49 -11.97 -10.71 20.06
CA PHE A 49 -11.03 -9.60 20.22
C PHE A 49 -10.57 -9.45 21.69
N ASP A 50 -11.50 -9.45 22.63
CA ASP A 50 -11.19 -9.39 24.08
C ASP A 50 -10.52 -10.65 24.61
N GLU A 51 -10.84 -11.77 23.98
CA GLU A 51 -10.19 -13.04 24.24
C GLU A 51 -8.77 -13.11 23.65
N GLY A 52 -8.32 -12.05 22.96
CA GLY A 52 -6.97 -11.91 22.43
C GLY A 52 -6.70 -12.70 21.14
N ARG A 53 -7.74 -13.02 20.37
CA ARG A 53 -7.66 -13.88 19.17
C ARG A 53 -7.31 -13.10 17.89
N PHE A 54 -6.30 -12.22 17.94
CA PHE A 54 -5.93 -11.24 16.90
C PHE A 54 -5.33 -11.83 15.62
N GLU A 55 -5.13 -13.14 15.56
CA GLU A 55 -4.48 -13.83 14.43
C GLU A 55 -5.22 -13.70 13.11
N ALA A 56 -6.50 -13.34 13.16
CA ALA A 56 -7.28 -13.08 11.97
C ALA A 56 -6.84 -11.82 11.21
N LEU A 57 -6.06 -10.93 11.84
CA LEU A 57 -5.51 -9.69 11.27
C LEU A 57 -4.03 -9.82 10.88
N TYR A 58 -3.48 -11.04 10.86
CA TYR A 58 -2.05 -11.25 10.80
C TYR A 58 -1.70 -12.34 9.78
N ASN A 59 -0.69 -12.07 8.94
CA ASN A 59 -0.17 -13.02 7.97
C ASN A 59 1.27 -13.40 8.32
N GLU A 60 1.46 -14.62 8.85
CA GLU A 60 2.76 -15.15 9.30
C GLU A 60 3.78 -15.20 8.16
N GLN A 61 3.38 -15.67 6.98
CA GLN A 61 4.29 -15.81 5.85
C GLN A 61 4.79 -14.44 5.39
N TYR A 62 3.87 -13.47 5.24
CA TYR A 62 4.20 -12.09 4.94
C TYR A 62 5.15 -11.49 5.98
N TYR A 63 4.81 -11.64 7.25
CA TYR A 63 5.55 -11.01 8.34
C TYR A 63 6.98 -11.54 8.45
N LEU A 64 7.17 -12.86 8.32
CA LEU A 64 8.50 -13.48 8.36
C LEU A 64 9.32 -13.22 7.08
N GLN A 65 8.67 -13.11 5.93
CA GLN A 65 9.35 -12.72 4.69
C GLN A 65 9.81 -11.26 4.74
N LYS A 66 8.95 -10.36 5.25
CA LYS A 66 9.21 -8.92 5.34
C LYS A 66 10.20 -8.56 6.44
N TYR A 67 10.23 -9.33 7.54
CA TYR A 67 11.12 -9.10 8.68
C TYR A 67 12.08 -10.29 8.89
N PRO A 68 13.20 -10.37 8.13
CA PRO A 68 14.15 -11.47 8.24
C PRO A 68 14.81 -11.59 9.63
N ASP A 69 14.93 -10.49 10.37
CA ASP A 69 15.38 -10.49 11.75
C ASP A 69 14.41 -11.29 12.65
N VAL A 70 13.11 -11.12 12.45
CA VAL A 70 12.07 -11.90 13.12
C VAL A 70 12.09 -13.34 12.65
N ALA A 71 12.23 -13.61 11.35
CA ALA A 71 12.36 -14.99 10.83
C ALA A 71 13.56 -15.73 11.42
N ASN A 72 14.69 -15.05 11.56
CA ASN A 72 15.87 -15.60 12.23
C ASN A 72 15.62 -15.82 13.72
N ALA A 73 14.95 -14.88 14.40
CA ALA A 73 14.61 -15.01 15.82
C ALA A 73 13.62 -16.17 16.07
N VAL A 74 12.66 -16.39 15.18
CA VAL A 74 11.72 -17.52 15.21
C VAL A 74 12.45 -18.84 14.93
N THR A 75 13.33 -18.87 13.92
CA THR A 75 14.16 -20.05 13.60
C THR A 75 15.10 -20.43 14.75
N ALA A 76 15.65 -19.42 15.44
CA ALA A 76 16.49 -19.60 16.61
C ALA A 76 15.70 -19.91 17.90
N GLY A 77 14.36 -19.92 17.84
CA GLY A 77 13.48 -20.27 18.96
C GLY A 77 13.31 -19.18 20.02
N PHE A 78 13.70 -17.94 19.73
CA PHE A 78 13.44 -16.79 20.63
C PHE A 78 11.95 -16.41 20.64
N PHE A 79 11.27 -16.63 19.51
CA PHE A 79 9.82 -16.54 19.40
C PHE A 79 9.28 -17.85 18.81
N SER A 80 8.12 -18.28 19.27
CA SER A 80 7.42 -19.46 18.77
C SER A 80 6.82 -19.26 17.38
N SER A 81 6.61 -18.00 16.98
CA SER A 81 6.07 -17.57 15.68
C SER A 81 6.34 -16.08 15.47
N GLY A 82 6.26 -15.62 14.22
CA GLY A 82 6.28 -14.20 13.89
C GLY A 82 5.12 -13.45 14.54
N LEU A 83 3.97 -14.11 14.69
CA LEU A 83 2.81 -13.56 15.37
C LEU A 83 3.14 -13.21 16.82
N GLN A 84 3.83 -14.11 17.52
CA GLN A 84 4.24 -13.86 18.89
C GLN A 84 5.16 -12.63 18.97
N HIS A 85 6.07 -12.48 18.01
CA HIS A 85 6.87 -11.27 17.91
C HIS A 85 6.01 -10.04 17.62
N TYR A 86 5.08 -10.12 16.67
CA TYR A 86 4.21 -9.02 16.27
C TYR A 86 3.39 -8.48 17.44
N LEU A 87 2.77 -9.38 18.21
CA LEU A 87 1.98 -9.02 19.38
C LEU A 87 2.82 -8.45 20.53
N ASN A 88 4.02 -9.00 20.75
CA ASN A 88 4.87 -8.58 21.86
C ASN A 88 5.66 -7.30 21.58
N HIS A 89 6.04 -7.09 20.31
CA HIS A 89 7.00 -6.05 19.90
C HIS A 89 6.58 -5.35 18.62
N GLY A 90 6.16 -6.10 17.59
CA GLY A 90 5.91 -5.56 16.25
C GLY A 90 4.92 -4.41 16.19
N LEU A 91 3.84 -4.45 16.97
CA LEU A 91 2.87 -3.34 17.08
C LEU A 91 3.54 -2.06 17.60
N GLY A 92 4.33 -2.15 18.67
CA GLY A 92 5.04 -1.01 19.24
C GLY A 92 6.25 -0.54 18.40
N GLU A 93 6.72 -1.41 17.50
CA GLU A 93 7.77 -1.11 16.52
C GLU A 93 7.20 -0.60 15.18
N ASN A 94 5.88 -0.37 15.08
CA ASN A 94 5.18 0.01 13.85
C ASN A 94 5.42 -0.95 12.67
N ARG A 95 5.63 -2.23 12.95
CA ARG A 95 5.76 -3.26 11.93
C ARG A 95 4.38 -3.68 11.45
N SER A 96 4.14 -3.79 10.15
CA SER A 96 2.86 -4.27 9.61
C SER A 96 2.76 -5.78 9.80
N GLY A 97 1.73 -6.26 10.50
CA GLY A 97 1.42 -7.67 10.71
C GLY A 97 0.94 -8.42 9.45
N GLY A 98 0.92 -7.76 8.29
CA GLY A 98 0.23 -8.27 7.10
C GLY A 98 -1.25 -7.90 7.03
N THR A 99 -1.71 -6.98 7.88
CA THR A 99 -2.88 -6.15 7.56
C THR A 99 -2.51 -5.17 6.44
N PHE A 100 -3.43 -4.99 5.50
CA PHE A 100 -3.36 -3.95 4.48
C PHE A 100 -3.79 -2.63 5.11
N PHE A 101 -3.04 -2.23 6.13
CA PHE A 101 -3.21 -0.97 6.82
C PHE A 101 -1.83 -0.43 7.20
N ASN A 102 -1.54 0.77 6.76
CA ASN A 102 -0.36 1.54 7.11
C ASN A 102 -0.84 2.77 7.87
N GLU A 103 -0.65 2.77 9.19
CA GLU A 103 -1.11 3.87 10.05
C GLU A 103 -0.47 5.22 9.66
N GLY A 104 0.82 5.22 9.34
CA GLY A 104 1.53 6.44 8.95
C GLY A 104 1.00 7.01 7.63
N PHE A 105 0.72 6.14 6.66
CA PHE A 105 0.04 6.54 5.43
C PHE A 105 -1.36 7.08 5.73
N TYR A 106 -2.15 6.29 6.45
CA TYR A 106 -3.55 6.59 6.72
C TYR A 106 -3.74 7.94 7.42
N LEU A 107 -2.97 8.22 8.45
CA LEU A 107 -3.08 9.48 9.20
C LEU A 107 -2.63 10.70 8.38
N ARG A 108 -1.67 10.53 7.46
CA ARG A 108 -1.22 11.62 6.60
C ARG A 108 -2.20 11.91 5.48
N ASP A 109 -2.76 10.86 4.88
CA ASP A 109 -3.82 10.95 3.87
C ASP A 109 -5.14 11.45 4.46
N ASN A 110 -5.34 11.25 5.78
CA ASN A 110 -6.55 11.64 6.49
C ASN A 110 -6.23 12.58 7.67
N PRO A 111 -5.89 13.86 7.40
CA PRO A 111 -5.51 14.81 8.46
C PRO A 111 -6.59 15.03 9.52
N ASP A 112 -7.87 14.91 9.16
CA ASP A 112 -8.99 14.96 10.11
C ASP A 112 -8.91 13.82 11.13
N VAL A 113 -8.52 12.62 10.69
CA VAL A 113 -8.32 11.45 11.55
C VAL A 113 -7.06 11.59 12.39
N ALA A 114 -5.96 12.10 11.82
CA ALA A 114 -4.75 12.40 12.60
C ALA A 114 -5.04 13.32 13.78
N ASN A 115 -5.80 14.40 13.53
CA ASN A 115 -6.22 15.32 14.58
C ASN A 115 -7.12 14.64 15.62
N ALA A 116 -8.00 13.72 15.20
CA ALA A 116 -8.87 12.98 16.09
C ALA A 116 -8.11 11.98 16.99
N VAL A 117 -7.08 11.32 16.44
CA VAL A 117 -6.17 10.44 17.20
C VAL A 117 -5.34 11.25 18.18
N GLU A 118 -4.75 12.38 17.78
CA GLU A 118 -3.98 13.25 18.67
C GLU A 118 -4.84 13.80 19.82
N ALA A 119 -6.10 14.14 19.54
CA ALA A 119 -7.06 14.58 20.56
C ALA A 119 -7.60 13.43 21.43
N GLY A 120 -7.24 12.17 21.15
CA GLY A 120 -7.63 10.99 21.91
C GLY A 120 -9.05 10.50 21.66
N PHE A 121 -9.71 10.94 20.58
CA PHE A 121 -11.02 10.40 20.16
C PHE A 121 -10.91 8.99 19.61
N PHE A 122 -9.77 8.67 18.98
CA PHE A 122 -9.42 7.33 18.53
C PHE A 122 -8.07 6.92 19.14
N SER A 123 -7.92 5.64 19.45
CA SER A 123 -6.67 5.09 20.00
C SER A 123 -5.54 5.00 18.96
N SER A 124 -5.88 4.95 17.68
CA SER A 124 -4.96 4.86 16.54
C SER A 124 -5.69 5.20 15.24
N GLY A 125 -4.93 5.42 14.17
CA GLY A 125 -5.53 5.53 12.82
C GLY A 125 -6.24 4.24 12.41
N LEU A 126 -5.70 3.09 12.85
CA LEU A 126 -6.32 1.78 12.61
C LEU A 126 -7.70 1.68 13.27
N ALA A 127 -7.86 2.23 14.48
CA ALA A 127 -9.14 2.25 15.17
C ALA A 127 -10.19 3.05 14.39
N HIS A 128 -9.83 4.23 13.89
CA HIS A 128 -10.72 5.00 13.01
C HIS A 128 -11.01 4.27 11.70
N PHE A 129 -10.00 3.69 11.07
CA PHE A 129 -10.17 3.01 9.79
C PHE A 129 -11.13 1.83 9.89
N ALA A 130 -10.97 1.03 10.94
CA ALA A 130 -11.89 -0.04 11.28
C ALA A 130 -13.31 0.50 11.52
N GLU A 131 -13.45 1.52 12.36
CA GLU A 131 -14.77 1.98 12.80
C GLU A 131 -15.55 2.76 11.74
N TYR A 132 -14.85 3.56 10.93
CA TYR A 132 -15.46 4.48 9.96
C TYR A 132 -14.78 4.44 8.59
N GLY A 133 -13.45 4.29 8.55
CA GLY A 133 -12.68 4.48 7.32
C GLY A 133 -13.08 3.55 6.17
N GLU A 134 -13.36 2.27 6.43
CA GLU A 134 -13.85 1.34 5.39
C GLU A 134 -15.22 1.76 4.84
N GLU A 135 -16.16 2.14 5.72
CA GLU A 135 -17.51 2.58 5.31
C GLU A 135 -17.49 3.95 4.61
N GLU A 136 -16.55 4.81 5.00
CA GLU A 136 -16.28 6.10 4.36
C GLU A 136 -15.54 5.95 3.02
N GLY A 137 -15.09 4.73 2.67
CA GLY A 137 -14.35 4.45 1.44
C GLY A 137 -12.93 5.02 1.44
N ARG A 138 -12.34 5.25 2.62
CA ARG A 138 -10.94 5.65 2.75
C ARG A 138 -10.03 4.44 2.46
N SER A 139 -8.79 4.70 2.06
CA SER A 139 -7.81 3.63 1.83
C SER A 139 -6.87 3.49 3.03
N GLY A 140 -6.68 2.28 3.53
CA GLY A 140 -5.74 1.98 4.60
C GLY A 140 -4.28 1.88 4.12
N THR A 141 -4.05 1.83 2.81
CA THR A 141 -2.71 1.65 2.21
C THR A 141 -2.52 2.56 1.01
N SER A 142 -1.30 2.57 0.47
CA SER A 142 -1.01 3.25 -0.80
C SER A 142 -1.71 2.61 -2.00
N PHE A 143 -2.38 1.45 -1.88
CA PHE A 143 -3.09 0.85 -3.01
C PHE A 143 -4.26 1.73 -3.45
N ASP A 144 -4.25 2.09 -4.73
CA ASP A 144 -5.28 2.91 -5.36
C ASP A 144 -6.37 2.03 -5.97
N GLU A 145 -7.37 1.71 -5.14
CA GLU A 145 -8.50 0.89 -5.58
C GLU A 145 -9.29 1.52 -6.73
N TYR A 146 -9.38 2.86 -6.77
CA TYR A 146 -10.11 3.54 -7.82
C TYR A 146 -9.47 3.30 -9.19
N LEU A 147 -8.14 3.46 -9.29
CA LEU A 147 -7.41 3.20 -10.53
C LEU A 147 -7.45 1.72 -10.89
N TYR A 148 -7.27 0.84 -9.91
CA TYR A 148 -7.35 -0.59 -10.13
C TYR A 148 -8.71 -0.99 -10.70
N ARG A 149 -9.81 -0.52 -10.11
CA ARG A 149 -11.16 -0.82 -10.59
C ARG A 149 -11.48 -0.15 -11.92
N SER A 150 -10.91 1.02 -12.19
CA SER A 150 -11.07 1.72 -13.47
C SER A 150 -10.38 0.96 -14.61
N ALA A 151 -9.20 0.39 -14.35
CA ALA A 151 -8.47 -0.44 -15.30
C ALA A 151 -9.09 -1.84 -15.48
N ASN A 152 -9.89 -2.32 -14.52
CA ASN A 152 -10.41 -3.68 -14.48
C ASN A 152 -11.96 -3.72 -14.39
N PRO A 153 -12.70 -3.48 -15.48
CA PRO A 153 -14.17 -3.50 -15.48
C PRO A 153 -14.79 -4.84 -15.06
N ASP A 154 -14.08 -5.95 -15.25
CA ASP A 154 -14.51 -7.28 -14.81
C ASP A 154 -14.53 -7.42 -13.28
N VAL A 155 -13.58 -6.78 -12.59
CA VAL A 155 -13.55 -6.70 -11.12
C VAL A 155 -14.77 -5.93 -10.61
N ASN A 156 -15.15 -4.82 -11.27
CA ASN A 156 -16.37 -4.09 -10.92
C ASN A 156 -17.63 -4.98 -11.00
N ASN A 157 -17.73 -5.82 -12.03
CA ASN A 157 -18.85 -6.75 -12.17
C ASN A 157 -18.82 -7.82 -11.08
N ALA A 158 -17.64 -8.29 -10.67
CA ALA A 158 -17.49 -9.28 -9.61
C ALA A 158 -17.87 -8.72 -8.24
N ILE A 159 -17.49 -7.47 -7.94
CA ILE A 159 -17.93 -6.75 -6.73
C ILE A 159 -19.45 -6.56 -6.72
N GLN A 160 -20.03 -6.10 -7.84
CA GLN A 160 -21.49 -5.93 -7.96
C GLN A 160 -22.26 -7.25 -7.81
N ALA A 161 -21.65 -8.36 -8.20
CA ALA A 161 -22.19 -9.71 -8.01
C ALA A 161 -21.98 -10.25 -6.58
N GLY A 162 -21.28 -9.52 -5.71
CA GLY A 162 -20.97 -9.91 -4.33
C GLY A 162 -19.89 -10.97 -4.21
N ALA A 163 -19.06 -11.17 -5.24
CA ALA A 163 -17.96 -12.14 -5.21
C ALA A 163 -16.74 -11.62 -4.42
N PHE A 164 -16.59 -10.30 -4.34
CA PHE A 164 -15.53 -9.61 -3.61
C PHE A 164 -16.12 -8.41 -2.89
N SER A 165 -15.55 -8.06 -1.72
CA SER A 165 -15.98 -6.88 -0.97
C SER A 165 -15.47 -5.59 -1.60
N SER A 166 -14.29 -5.62 -2.22
CA SER A 166 -13.66 -4.45 -2.85
C SER A 166 -12.71 -4.83 -4.00
N GLY A 167 -12.20 -3.82 -4.70
CA GLY A 167 -11.16 -4.01 -5.72
C GLY A 167 -9.83 -4.41 -5.10
N GLU A 168 -9.49 -3.86 -3.94
CA GLU A 168 -8.32 -4.28 -3.16
C GLU A 168 -8.42 -5.76 -2.75
N ASP A 169 -9.57 -6.22 -2.26
CA ASP A 169 -9.81 -7.62 -1.91
C ASP A 169 -9.56 -8.55 -3.11
N HIS A 170 -10.08 -8.21 -4.29
CA HIS A 170 -9.77 -8.93 -5.51
C HIS A 170 -8.27 -8.92 -5.83
N TYR A 171 -7.63 -7.75 -5.82
CA TYR A 171 -6.21 -7.63 -6.18
C TYR A 171 -5.33 -8.49 -5.27
N ARG A 172 -5.59 -8.44 -3.96
CA ARG A 172 -4.85 -9.20 -2.96
C ARG A 172 -4.97 -10.72 -3.14
N ILE A 173 -6.13 -11.23 -3.53
CA ILE A 173 -6.32 -12.68 -3.62
C ILE A 173 -5.91 -13.20 -5.01
N PHE A 174 -6.17 -12.41 -6.05
CA PHE A 174 -6.01 -12.83 -7.44
C PHE A 174 -5.14 -11.88 -8.26
N GLY A 175 -5.48 -10.60 -8.29
CA GLY A 175 -4.90 -9.64 -9.22
C GLY A 175 -3.38 -9.50 -9.13
N GLN A 176 -2.80 -9.60 -7.94
CA GLN A 176 -1.35 -9.52 -7.74
C GLN A 176 -0.58 -10.66 -8.42
N PHE A 177 -1.25 -11.80 -8.71
CA PHE A 177 -0.65 -12.95 -9.38
C PHE A 177 -0.99 -13.01 -10.88
N GLU A 178 -1.73 -12.01 -11.38
CA GLU A 178 -2.17 -11.92 -12.76
C GLU A 178 -1.28 -10.94 -13.54
N PRO A 179 -0.38 -11.39 -14.43
CA PRO A 179 0.60 -10.52 -15.09
C PRO A 179 0.00 -9.38 -15.89
N GLN A 180 -1.22 -9.56 -16.39
CA GLN A 180 -1.97 -8.55 -17.14
C GLN A 180 -2.61 -7.47 -16.27
N ARG A 181 -2.55 -7.59 -14.93
CA ARG A 181 -3.14 -6.62 -14.02
C ARG A 181 -2.05 -5.81 -13.33
N THR A 182 -2.16 -4.50 -13.46
CA THR A 182 -1.31 -3.54 -12.76
C THR A 182 -1.90 -3.21 -11.40
N GLY A 183 -1.10 -3.34 -10.34
CA GLY A 183 -1.38 -2.71 -9.04
C GLY A 183 -0.98 -1.25 -9.10
N PHE A 184 -1.86 -0.36 -8.64
CA PHE A 184 -1.58 1.07 -8.60
C PHE A 184 -1.31 1.47 -7.15
N PHE A 185 -0.20 2.18 -6.92
CA PHE A 185 0.23 2.59 -5.60
C PHE A 185 0.52 4.09 -5.58
N THR A 186 -0.29 4.86 -4.86
CA THR A 186 -0.27 6.33 -4.82
C THR A 186 0.09 6.83 -3.42
N GLY A 187 0.82 7.93 -3.34
CA GLY A 187 1.16 8.61 -2.10
C GLY A 187 0.25 9.79 -1.76
N THR A 188 0.80 10.79 -1.09
CA THR A 188 0.07 11.92 -0.47
C THR A 188 0.77 13.26 -0.77
N ASP A 189 0.36 14.35 -0.11
CA ASP A 189 0.99 15.69 -0.24
C ASP A 189 2.26 15.83 0.64
N GLY A 190 2.97 14.74 0.92
CA GLY A 190 4.11 14.77 1.84
C GLY A 190 4.96 13.52 1.72
N ASN A 191 6.11 13.48 2.40
CA ASN A 191 7.11 12.40 2.25
C ASN A 191 6.55 10.99 2.51
N ASP A 192 6.46 10.21 1.44
CA ASP A 192 5.89 8.88 1.37
C ASP A 192 6.93 7.76 1.52
N THR A 193 6.45 6.60 1.95
CA THR A 193 7.15 5.33 1.67
C THR A 193 6.14 4.36 1.09
N ILE A 194 6.23 4.18 -0.22
CA ILE A 194 5.37 3.32 -1.02
C ILE A 194 6.11 2.02 -1.25
N VAL A 195 5.46 0.91 -0.92
CA VAL A 195 5.97 -0.43 -1.19
C VAL A 195 4.94 -1.14 -2.05
N SER A 196 5.31 -1.43 -3.30
CA SER A 196 4.45 -2.18 -4.21
C SER A 196 4.53 -3.68 -3.96
N PHE A 197 3.58 -4.40 -4.54
CA PHE A 197 3.57 -5.85 -4.62
C PHE A 197 2.73 -6.29 -5.81
N GLY A 198 2.99 -7.49 -6.32
CA GLY A 198 2.27 -8.08 -7.45
C GLY A 198 3.11 -8.12 -8.72
N ALA A 199 2.56 -8.76 -9.76
CA ALA A 199 3.28 -9.05 -11.00
C ALA A 199 3.65 -7.81 -11.82
N THR A 200 2.77 -6.80 -11.82
CA THR A 200 3.02 -5.50 -12.44
C THR A 200 2.55 -4.41 -11.47
N SER A 201 3.38 -3.41 -11.21
CA SER A 201 3.05 -2.31 -10.29
C SER A 201 3.35 -0.94 -10.90
N ASP A 202 2.51 0.04 -10.58
CA ASP A 202 2.66 1.45 -10.96
C ASP A 202 2.76 2.26 -9.66
N LEU A 203 3.91 2.89 -9.42
CA LEU A 203 4.25 3.59 -8.17
C LEU A 203 4.30 5.10 -8.41
N LEU A 204 3.48 5.86 -7.69
CA LEU A 204 3.38 7.30 -7.76
C LEU A 204 3.48 7.90 -6.35
N GLY A 205 4.53 8.68 -6.06
CA GLY A 205 4.77 9.25 -4.73
C GLY A 205 3.78 10.35 -4.30
N VAL A 206 3.14 10.99 -5.27
CA VAL A 206 2.31 12.18 -5.07
C VAL A 206 0.83 11.85 -4.90
N SER A 207 0.05 12.78 -4.36
CA SER A 207 -1.38 12.58 -4.09
C SER A 207 -2.26 12.58 -5.34
N ARG A 208 -3.40 11.90 -5.22
CA ARG A 208 -4.50 11.95 -6.19
C ARG A 208 -5.84 12.20 -5.51
N GLU A 209 -6.73 12.86 -6.24
CA GLU A 209 -8.12 13.01 -5.86
C GLU A 209 -8.83 11.65 -5.91
N SER A 210 -9.35 11.23 -4.75
CA SER A 210 -10.19 10.04 -4.66
C SER A 210 -11.41 10.15 -5.57
N GLY A 211 -11.68 9.10 -6.35
CA GLY A 211 -12.84 9.00 -7.23
C GLY A 211 -12.70 9.64 -8.62
N THR A 212 -11.64 10.42 -8.88
CA THR A 212 -11.30 10.92 -10.23
C THR A 212 -9.92 10.45 -10.70
N GLY A 213 -9.02 10.15 -9.76
CA GLY A 213 -7.64 9.77 -10.06
C GLY A 213 -6.79 10.93 -10.59
N ILE A 214 -7.27 12.17 -10.50
CA ILE A 214 -6.54 13.37 -10.91
C ILE A 214 -5.42 13.64 -9.91
N VAL A 215 -4.21 13.94 -10.40
CA VAL A 215 -3.06 14.26 -9.54
C VAL A 215 -3.28 15.62 -8.85
N GLN A 216 -3.11 15.66 -7.53
CA GLN A 216 -3.34 16.86 -6.70
C GLN A 216 -2.05 17.55 -6.25
N SER A 217 -0.96 16.82 -6.05
CA SER A 217 0.38 17.38 -5.81
C SER A 217 1.38 16.98 -6.91
N LEU A 218 2.45 17.77 -7.04
CA LEU A 218 3.53 17.51 -8.01
C LEU A 218 4.83 17.06 -7.33
N GLY A 219 4.80 16.70 -6.05
CA GLY A 219 6.00 16.25 -5.33
C GLY A 219 6.94 17.38 -4.91
N ILE A 220 6.49 18.63 -4.99
CA ILE A 220 7.34 19.80 -4.74
C ILE A 220 7.64 19.91 -3.25
N GLY A 221 8.92 19.75 -2.88
CA GLY A 221 9.35 19.72 -1.48
C GLY A 221 9.13 18.36 -0.78
N GLU A 222 8.87 17.30 -1.56
CA GLU A 222 8.62 15.94 -1.07
C GLU A 222 9.81 15.02 -1.37
N ILE A 223 10.18 14.16 -0.42
CA ILE A 223 11.11 13.04 -0.64
C ILE A 223 10.34 11.74 -0.40
N ASP A 224 10.02 11.06 -1.50
CA ASP A 224 9.20 9.86 -1.49
C ASP A 224 10.05 8.62 -1.77
N TYR A 225 9.90 7.59 -0.94
CA TYR A 225 10.56 6.31 -1.15
C TYR A 225 9.64 5.41 -1.95
N LEU A 226 10.00 5.13 -3.20
CA LEU A 226 9.26 4.22 -4.08
C LEU A 226 10.01 2.89 -4.13
N ILE A 227 9.46 1.87 -3.48
CA ILE A 227 10.10 0.56 -3.32
C ILE A 227 9.33 -0.47 -4.13
N GLY A 228 9.96 -0.93 -5.22
CA GLY A 228 9.39 -1.94 -6.11
C GLY A 228 9.28 -3.32 -5.49
N SER A 229 8.54 -4.15 -6.21
CA SER A 229 8.43 -5.58 -6.01
C SER A 229 9.68 -6.31 -6.55
N SER A 230 9.58 -7.63 -6.72
CA SER A 230 10.60 -8.41 -7.43
C SER A 230 10.21 -8.71 -8.89
N GLU A 231 9.11 -8.14 -9.36
CA GLU A 231 8.53 -8.38 -10.67
C GLU A 231 8.69 -7.12 -11.54
N THR A 232 7.65 -6.68 -12.26
CA THR A 232 7.73 -5.48 -13.10
C THR A 232 7.19 -4.25 -12.35
N ASP A 233 8.01 -3.24 -12.18
CA ASP A 233 7.65 -1.99 -11.50
C ASP A 233 7.84 -0.75 -12.41
N ILE A 234 6.85 0.15 -12.39
CA ILE A 234 6.87 1.43 -13.10
C ILE A 234 6.94 2.55 -12.07
N TYR A 235 8.06 3.27 -12.02
CA TYR A 235 8.28 4.37 -11.10
C TYR A 235 7.97 5.70 -11.80
N ASN A 236 6.99 6.44 -11.31
CA ASN A 236 6.54 7.68 -11.96
C ASN A 236 7.34 8.89 -11.48
N LEU A 237 8.10 9.50 -12.40
CA LEU A 237 8.69 10.83 -12.27
C LEU A 237 8.00 11.86 -13.18
N GLY A 238 6.93 11.44 -13.86
CA GLY A 238 6.13 12.24 -14.75
C GLY A 238 4.74 11.66 -14.88
N ILE A 239 3.74 12.52 -15.02
CA ILE A 239 2.34 12.13 -15.13
C ILE A 239 1.73 12.68 -16.41
N SER A 240 0.69 12.00 -16.88
CA SER A 240 -0.26 12.58 -17.81
C SER A 240 -1.67 12.12 -17.43
N ASP A 241 -2.54 13.08 -17.15
CA ASP A 241 -3.91 12.86 -16.74
C ASP A 241 -4.87 13.80 -17.50
N SER A 242 -6.10 13.96 -17.01
CA SER A 242 -7.09 14.83 -17.65
C SER A 242 -6.75 16.34 -17.61
N LEU A 243 -5.86 16.77 -16.71
CA LEU A 243 -5.41 18.15 -16.59
C LEU A 243 -4.19 18.44 -17.47
N GLY A 244 -3.47 17.41 -17.88
CA GLY A 244 -2.38 17.49 -18.84
C GLY A 244 -1.19 16.65 -18.43
N THR A 245 -0.04 16.99 -19.00
CA THR A 245 1.23 16.29 -18.77
C THR A 245 2.15 17.17 -17.91
N ALA A 246 2.75 16.60 -16.87
CA ALA A 246 3.63 17.32 -15.95
C ALA A 246 4.81 16.45 -15.46
N GLN A 247 5.98 17.07 -15.32
CA GLN A 247 7.10 16.51 -14.56
C GLN A 247 6.78 16.57 -13.05
N LEU A 248 7.20 15.55 -12.31
CA LEU A 248 7.09 15.50 -10.84
C LEU A 248 8.42 15.87 -10.19
N TYR A 249 8.38 16.31 -8.93
CA TYR A 249 9.55 16.73 -8.14
C TYR A 249 10.38 17.79 -8.88
N VAL A 250 9.70 18.81 -9.41
CA VAL A 250 10.33 19.96 -10.06
C VAL A 250 10.01 21.23 -9.27
N GLY A 251 11.05 21.84 -8.74
CA GLY A 251 11.02 22.82 -7.66
C GLY A 251 12.12 22.49 -6.66
N PHE A 252 12.52 23.44 -5.81
CA PHE A 252 13.45 23.22 -4.68
C PHE A 252 14.81 22.51 -4.93
N GLY A 253 15.19 22.18 -6.17
CA GLY A 253 16.55 21.79 -6.54
C GLY A 253 16.86 20.33 -6.19
N ASN A 254 17.50 20.10 -5.04
CA ASN A 254 17.87 18.74 -4.60
C ASN A 254 17.21 18.37 -3.26
N ASP A 255 16.28 19.19 -2.80
CA ASP A 255 15.59 19.01 -1.52
C ASP A 255 14.33 18.13 -1.64
N ASP A 256 13.93 17.81 -2.88
CA ASP A 256 12.80 16.97 -3.26
C ASP A 256 13.18 16.03 -4.41
N TYR A 257 12.70 14.79 -4.36
CA TYR A 257 12.92 13.74 -5.38
C TYR A 257 12.23 12.44 -4.97
N ALA A 258 11.93 11.58 -5.93
CA ALA A 258 11.62 10.18 -5.63
C ALA A 258 12.92 9.37 -5.40
N PHE A 259 13.06 8.76 -4.24
CA PHE A 259 14.10 7.77 -3.95
C PHE A 259 13.60 6.37 -4.32
N ILE A 260 14.10 5.85 -5.44
CA ILE A 260 13.70 4.58 -6.03
C ILE A 260 14.59 3.45 -5.48
N ARG A 261 13.95 2.40 -4.95
CA ARG A 261 14.60 1.18 -4.44
C ARG A 261 14.03 -0.06 -5.10
N SER A 262 14.84 -1.12 -5.11
CA SER A 262 14.50 -2.40 -5.74
C SER A 262 14.30 -2.32 -7.26
N PHE A 263 14.96 -1.36 -7.92
CA PHE A 263 14.90 -1.22 -9.37
C PHE A 263 15.65 -2.38 -10.06
N ASP A 264 14.95 -3.18 -10.85
CA ASP A 264 15.51 -4.20 -11.72
C ASP A 264 15.53 -3.74 -13.18
N ILE A 265 16.73 -3.53 -13.74
CA ILE A 265 16.91 -3.03 -15.11
C ILE A 265 16.29 -3.93 -16.19
N GLU A 266 16.13 -5.23 -15.94
CA GLU A 266 15.60 -6.15 -16.94
C GLU A 266 14.07 -6.05 -17.07
N THR A 267 13.40 -5.60 -16.03
CA THR A 267 11.93 -5.64 -15.92
C THR A 267 11.28 -4.29 -15.60
N ASP A 268 11.99 -3.37 -14.96
CA ASP A 268 11.44 -2.13 -14.44
C ASP A 268 11.62 -0.94 -15.38
N TYR A 269 10.79 0.07 -15.15
CA TYR A 269 10.77 1.28 -15.95
C TYR A 269 10.60 2.53 -15.10
N ILE A 270 11.18 3.63 -15.57
CA ILE A 270 10.92 4.97 -15.05
C ILE A 270 10.02 5.70 -16.05
N ARG A 271 8.83 6.13 -15.62
CA ARG A 271 7.94 6.93 -16.45
C ARG A 271 8.31 8.41 -16.35
N LEU A 272 8.55 9.01 -17.51
CA LEU A 272 8.90 10.43 -17.68
C LEU A 272 7.99 11.08 -18.72
N THR A 273 7.88 12.41 -18.70
CA THR A 273 7.14 13.17 -19.73
C THR A 273 8.05 13.63 -20.86
N GLY A 274 7.48 13.93 -22.03
CA GLY A 274 8.25 14.57 -23.12
C GLY A 274 9.25 13.61 -23.78
N SER A 275 10.53 13.99 -23.82
CA SER A 275 11.58 13.19 -24.46
C SER A 275 12.88 13.15 -23.66
N LEU A 276 13.72 12.15 -23.92
CA LEU A 276 14.93 11.87 -23.14
C LEU A 276 15.95 13.03 -23.11
N ASP A 277 15.97 13.90 -24.12
CA ASP A 277 16.82 15.08 -24.18
C ASP A 277 16.42 16.21 -23.22
N GLU A 278 15.26 16.10 -22.58
CA GLU A 278 14.82 17.00 -21.51
C GLU A 278 15.38 16.62 -20.13
N TYR A 279 16.18 15.54 -20.07
CA TYR A 279 16.73 14.97 -18.83
C TYR A 279 18.24 14.81 -18.90
N THR A 280 18.85 14.89 -17.71
CA THR A 280 20.25 14.59 -17.46
C THR A 280 20.33 13.41 -16.50
N GLN A 281 21.32 12.55 -16.74
CA GLN A 281 21.56 11.35 -15.96
C GLN A 281 23.01 11.35 -15.47
N GLU A 282 23.21 11.20 -14.17
CA GLU A 282 24.54 11.13 -13.56
C GLU A 282 24.63 9.98 -12.57
N VAL A 283 25.81 9.39 -12.43
CA VAL A 283 26.04 8.36 -11.41
C VAL A 283 26.78 9.00 -10.25
N VAL A 284 26.10 9.08 -9.11
CA VAL A 284 26.60 9.71 -7.89
C VAL A 284 26.59 8.67 -6.76
N ASN A 285 27.75 8.39 -6.19
CA ASN A 285 27.92 7.43 -5.08
C ASN A 285 27.32 6.04 -5.32
N GLY A 286 27.30 5.57 -6.58
CA GLY A 286 26.77 4.25 -6.94
C GLY A 286 25.26 4.21 -7.20
N SER A 287 24.58 5.36 -7.15
CA SER A 287 23.18 5.52 -7.55
C SER A 287 23.08 6.37 -8.81
N LEU A 288 22.04 6.13 -9.61
CA LEU A 288 21.71 6.93 -10.78
C LEU A 288 20.80 8.07 -10.36
N THR A 289 21.18 9.30 -10.67
CA THR A 289 20.35 10.49 -10.48
C THR A 289 19.75 10.91 -11.81
N ILE A 290 18.48 11.28 -11.81
CA ILE A 290 17.75 11.80 -12.96
C ILE A 290 17.32 13.22 -12.62
N SER A 291 17.77 14.18 -13.42
CA SER A 291 17.45 15.60 -13.26
C SER A 291 16.89 16.17 -14.54
N ASN A 292 16.07 17.22 -14.46
CA ASN A 292 15.65 17.95 -15.66
C ASN A 292 16.81 18.80 -16.23
N THR A 293 16.60 19.43 -17.39
CA THR A 293 17.62 20.30 -18.02
C THR A 293 18.00 21.56 -17.22
N SER A 294 17.22 21.95 -16.21
CA SER A 294 17.62 23.03 -15.28
C SER A 294 18.53 22.55 -14.14
N GLY A 295 18.77 21.23 -14.04
CA GLY A 295 19.56 20.62 -12.97
C GLY A 295 18.77 20.32 -11.70
N ASP A 296 17.44 20.32 -11.79
CA ASP A 296 16.52 19.97 -10.70
C ASP A 296 16.45 18.45 -10.56
N LEU A 297 16.70 17.90 -9.37
CA LEU A 297 16.74 16.47 -9.12
C LEU A 297 15.32 15.92 -9.01
N MET A 298 14.98 14.98 -9.88
CA MET A 298 13.63 14.39 -9.90
C MET A 298 13.61 13.00 -9.27
N GLY A 299 14.69 12.23 -9.44
CA GLY A 299 14.74 10.87 -8.93
C GLY A 299 16.15 10.34 -8.68
N VAL A 300 16.25 9.44 -7.72
CA VAL A 300 17.49 8.73 -7.36
C VAL A 300 17.22 7.23 -7.35
N VAL A 301 17.86 6.49 -8.25
CA VAL A 301 17.78 5.02 -8.33
C VAL A 301 18.92 4.41 -7.51
N GLU A 302 18.58 3.82 -6.38
CA GLU A 302 19.53 3.26 -5.43
C GLU A 302 20.31 2.09 -6.03
N GLY A 303 21.63 2.11 -5.88
CA GLY A 303 22.50 0.97 -6.23
C GLY A 303 22.69 0.75 -7.73
N TYR A 304 22.16 1.63 -8.58
CA TYR A 304 22.34 1.55 -10.02
C TYR A 304 23.42 2.51 -10.51
N ALA A 305 24.58 1.95 -10.92
CA ALA A 305 25.77 2.73 -11.26
C ALA A 305 25.95 2.99 -12.77
N GLN A 306 24.86 3.06 -13.55
CA GLN A 306 24.88 3.26 -15.00
C GLN A 306 23.72 4.17 -15.44
N THR A 307 23.81 4.75 -16.64
CA THR A 307 22.69 5.50 -17.24
C THR A 307 21.75 4.58 -18.00
N LEU A 308 20.46 4.89 -18.00
CA LEU A 308 19.42 4.26 -18.80
C LEU A 308 19.37 4.88 -20.21
N SER A 309 19.01 4.10 -21.21
CA SER A 309 19.03 4.57 -22.60
C SER A 309 17.96 3.96 -23.50
N SER A 310 17.31 2.89 -23.04
CA SER A 310 16.23 2.26 -23.77
C SER A 310 14.95 3.03 -23.51
N VAL A 311 14.36 3.55 -24.59
CA VAL A 311 13.08 4.26 -24.54
C VAL A 311 12.00 3.34 -25.06
N PHE A 312 10.97 3.11 -24.24
CA PHE A 312 9.82 2.29 -24.57
C PHE A 312 8.56 3.14 -24.66
N GLN A 313 7.59 2.63 -25.41
CA GLN A 313 6.30 3.27 -25.54
C GLN A 313 5.54 3.19 -24.20
N SER A 314 5.08 4.33 -23.71
CA SER A 314 4.16 4.40 -22.58
C SER A 314 2.71 4.22 -23.05
N ASP A 315 1.89 3.68 -22.17
CA ASP A 315 0.43 3.61 -22.30
C ASP A 315 -0.24 4.96 -22.01
N SER A 316 0.46 5.87 -21.31
CA SER A 316 -0.03 7.22 -21.00
C SER A 316 0.46 8.27 -22.03
N PRO A 317 -0.44 8.99 -22.73
CA PRO A 317 -0.05 9.99 -23.74
C PRO A 317 0.91 11.05 -23.20
N GLY A 318 1.87 11.51 -24.01
CA GLY A 318 2.83 12.54 -23.59
C GLY A 318 3.91 12.04 -22.63
N THR A 319 3.90 10.75 -22.28
CA THR A 319 4.93 10.11 -21.46
C THR A 319 5.70 9.03 -22.24
N PHE A 320 6.86 8.65 -21.73
CA PHE A 320 7.65 7.51 -22.19
C PHE A 320 8.20 6.72 -21.00
N LEU A 321 8.58 5.47 -21.24
CA LEU A 321 9.20 4.60 -20.26
C LEU A 321 10.70 4.50 -20.54
N LEU A 322 11.52 4.64 -19.50
CA LEU A 322 12.97 4.59 -19.56
C LEU A 322 13.48 3.35 -18.80
N GLY A 323 14.34 2.57 -19.47
CA GLY A 323 15.06 1.41 -18.92
C GLY A 323 16.33 1.09 -19.70
#